data_AF-A0A947E1Z6-F1
#
_entry.id   AF-A0A947E1Z6-F1
#
_cell.length_a   1.000
_cell.length_b   1.000
_cell.length_c   1.000
_cell.angle_alpha   90.00
_cell.angle_beta   90.00
_cell.angle_gamma   90.00
#
_symmetry.space_group_name_H-M   'P 1'
#
loop_
_entity.id
_entity.type
_entity.pdbx_description
1 polymer ?
#
loop_
_entity_poly.entity_id
_entity_poly.type
_entity_poly.pdbx_seq_one_letter_code
_entity_poly.pdbx_strand_id
1 'polypeptide(L)'
;MNQAFICDAIRTPFGRYGGALSSVRADDLGAIPLKALMARNPKVDWAAITDVIYGCANQAGEDNRNVARMSALLAGLPLELPGATLNRLCGSGM
;
A
#
# COMPACT_ATOMS: atom_id res chain seq x y z
N MET A 1 4.55 -24.96 -11.08
CA MET A 1 3.62 -23.88 -10.70
C MET A 1 3.72 -23.75 -9.18
N ASN A 2 4.04 -22.57 -8.67
CA ASN A 2 4.24 -22.36 -7.24
C ASN A 2 2.89 -22.08 -6.57
N GLN A 3 2.74 -22.54 -5.33
CA GLN A 3 1.58 -22.19 -4.49
C GLN A 3 1.76 -20.79 -3.93
N ALA A 4 0.67 -20.03 -3.83
CA ALA A 4 0.66 -18.70 -3.21
C ALA A 4 0.08 -18.79 -1.79
N PHE A 5 0.71 -18.11 -0.85
CA PHE A 5 0.31 -18.09 0.55
C PHE A 5 0.20 -16.64 1.05
N ILE A 6 -0.74 -16.40 1.97
CA ILE A 6 -0.80 -15.14 2.72
C ILE A 6 0.08 -15.29 3.96
N CYS A 7 1.20 -14.57 3.99
CA CYS A 7 2.16 -14.64 5.10
C CYS A 7 1.78 -13.72 6.28
N ASP A 8 1.21 -12.55 6.01
CA ASP A 8 0.74 -11.60 7.01
C ASP A 8 -0.32 -10.67 6.40
N ALA A 9 -1.14 -10.05 7.24
CA ALA A 9 -2.14 -9.06 6.86
C ALA A 9 -2.34 -8.00 7.95
N ILE A 10 -2.53 -6.75 7.53
CA ILE A 10 -2.84 -5.63 8.42
C ILE A 10 -3.63 -4.56 7.66
N ARG A 11 -4.31 -3.68 8.39
CA ARG A 11 -5.01 -2.51 7.83
C ARG A 11 -4.97 -1.33 8.79
N THR A 12 -5.24 -0.14 8.26
CA THR A 12 -5.57 1.03 9.07
C THR A 12 -6.97 0.89 9.70
N PRO A 13 -7.32 1.73 10.70
CA PRO A 13 -8.71 1.99 11.04
C PRO A 13 -9.47 2.61 9.85
N PHE A 14 -10.80 2.51 9.87
CA PHE A 14 -11.67 3.22 8.93
C PHE A 14 -12.05 4.58 9.52
N GLY A 15 -11.71 5.66 8.83
CA GLY A 15 -12.12 7.02 9.20
C GLY A 15 -13.54 7.32 8.71
N ARG A 16 -14.28 8.16 9.44
CA ARG A 16 -15.51 8.77 8.92
C ARG A 16 -15.15 9.88 7.93
N TYR A 17 -16.03 10.15 6.96
CA TYR A 17 -15.90 11.31 6.06
C TYR A 17 -15.74 12.60 6.87
N GLY A 18 -14.72 13.41 6.55
CA GLY A 18 -14.36 14.61 7.32
C GLY A 18 -13.87 14.34 8.75
N GLY A 19 -13.52 13.10 9.08
CA GLY A 19 -13.13 12.67 10.44
C GLY A 19 -11.63 12.56 10.65
N ALA A 20 -11.23 11.67 11.57
CA ALA A 20 -9.87 11.59 12.11
C ALA A 20 -8.74 11.34 11.08
N LEU A 21 -9.05 10.80 9.91
CA LEU A 21 -8.07 10.54 8.84
C LEU A 21 -8.15 11.53 7.68
N SER A 22 -9.05 12.52 7.74
CA SER A 22 -9.32 13.44 6.61
C SER A 22 -8.16 14.36 6.25
N SER A 23 -7.23 14.59 7.16
CA SER A 23 -6.02 15.40 6.93
C SER A 23 -4.81 14.56 6.51
N VAL A 24 -4.95 13.24 6.40
CA VAL A 24 -3.85 12.35 6.00
C VAL A 24 -3.88 12.19 4.49
N ARG A 25 -2.77 12.51 3.83
CA ARG A 25 -2.62 12.33 2.37
C ARG A 25 -2.77 10.85 2.01
N ALA A 26 -3.35 10.56 0.85
CA ALA A 26 -3.71 9.20 0.46
C ALA A 26 -2.54 8.19 0.46
N ASP A 27 -1.37 8.60 -0.06
CA ASP A 27 -0.14 7.81 -0.10
C ASP A 27 0.56 7.71 1.27
N ASP A 28 0.49 8.77 2.10
CA ASP A 28 0.92 8.69 3.51
C ASP A 28 0.09 7.66 4.28
N LEU A 29 -1.23 7.63 4.05
CA LEU A 29 -2.12 6.62 4.62
C LEU A 29 -1.79 5.21 4.10
N GLY A 30 -1.45 5.08 2.81
CA GLY A 30 -1.03 3.82 2.19
C GLY A 30 0.34 3.31 2.67
N ALA A 31 1.24 4.20 3.08
CA ALA A 31 2.55 3.83 3.61
C ALA A 31 2.49 3.22 5.02
N ILE A 32 1.48 3.57 5.82
CA ILE A 32 1.32 3.09 7.21
C ILE A 32 1.29 1.55 7.31
N PRO A 33 0.41 0.81 6.61
CA PRO A 33 0.38 -0.65 6.70
C PRO A 33 1.68 -1.29 6.20
N LEU A 34 2.34 -0.72 5.19
CA LEU A 34 3.64 -1.22 4.71
C LEU A 34 4.72 -1.12 5.79
N LYS A 35 4.86 0.05 6.44
CA LYS A 35 5.78 0.24 7.57
C LYS A 35 5.48 -0.70 8.72
N ALA A 36 4.21 -0.91 9.03
CA ALA A 36 3.78 -1.79 10.09
C ALA A 36 4.11 -3.26 9.78
N LEU A 37 3.95 -3.72 8.53
CA LEU A 37 4.36 -5.06 8.10
C LEU A 37 5.89 -5.24 8.20
N MET A 38 6.66 -4.25 7.76
CA MET A 38 8.13 -4.25 7.88
C MET A 38 8.58 -4.37 9.34
N ALA A 39 7.98 -3.58 10.23
CA ALA A 39 8.29 -3.61 11.65
C ALA A 39 7.90 -4.94 12.32
N ARG A 40 6.78 -5.55 11.93
CA ARG A 40 6.31 -6.85 12.46
C ARG A 40 7.14 -8.02 11.98
N ASN A 41 7.78 -7.91 10.82
CA ASN A 41 8.52 -8.99 10.18
C ASN A 41 10.00 -8.60 9.93
N PRO A 42 10.81 -8.40 11.00
CA PRO A 42 12.18 -7.90 10.89
C PRO A 42 13.16 -8.90 10.25
N LYS A 43 12.76 -10.17 10.07
CA LYS A 43 13.57 -11.22 9.46
C LYS A 43 13.33 -11.38 7.95
N VAL A 44 12.34 -10.67 7.39
CA VAL A 44 12.05 -10.70 5.96
C VAL A 44 13.08 -9.87 5.22
N ASP A 45 13.58 -10.39 4.10
CA ASP A 45 14.34 -9.61 3.14
C ASP A 45 13.38 -8.75 2.31
N TRP A 46 13.23 -7.50 2.73
CA TRP A 46 12.35 -6.53 2.07
C TRP A 46 12.90 -6.07 0.70
N ALA A 47 14.18 -6.35 0.39
CA ALA A 47 14.75 -6.13 -0.94
C ALA A 47 14.38 -7.24 -1.94
N ALA A 48 13.93 -8.41 -1.47
CA ALA A 48 13.48 -9.51 -2.32
C ALA A 48 12.02 -9.34 -2.81
N ILE A 49 11.32 -8.29 -2.38
CA ILE A 49 9.97 -8.00 -2.89
C ILE A 49 10.07 -7.61 -4.36
N THR A 50 9.17 -8.16 -5.17
CA THR A 50 9.19 -7.94 -6.62
C THR A 50 8.20 -6.91 -7.10
N ASP A 51 7.13 -6.63 -6.34
CA ASP A 51 6.11 -5.65 -6.71
C ASP A 51 5.26 -5.21 -5.51
N VAL A 52 4.67 -4.02 -5.58
CA VAL A 52 3.65 -3.52 -4.66
C VAL A 52 2.39 -3.21 -5.46
N ILE A 53 1.36 -4.02 -5.25
CA ILE A 53 0.08 -3.86 -5.95
C ILE A 53 -0.93 -3.21 -5.01
N TYR A 54 -1.53 -2.09 -5.44
CA TYR A 54 -2.48 -1.32 -4.64
C TYR A 54 -3.78 -1.06 -5.39
N GLY A 55 -4.91 -1.38 -4.75
CA GLY A 55 -6.24 -1.08 -5.28
C GLY A 55 -6.64 0.36 -5.00
N CYS A 56 -6.96 1.15 -6.03
CA CYS A 56 -7.46 2.51 -5.87
C CYS A 56 -8.47 2.87 -6.97
N ALA A 57 -9.67 3.27 -6.56
CA ALA A 57 -10.78 3.49 -7.49
C ALA A 57 -10.81 4.89 -8.12
N ASN A 58 -10.38 5.93 -7.40
CA ASN A 58 -10.50 7.32 -7.86
C ASN A 58 -9.31 7.76 -8.71
N GLN A 59 -8.08 7.61 -8.22
CA GLN A 59 -6.83 7.92 -8.95
C GLN A 59 -6.77 9.33 -9.55
N ALA A 60 -7.25 10.32 -8.81
CA ALA A 60 -7.27 11.73 -9.19
C ALA A 60 -6.94 12.61 -7.98
N GLY A 61 -6.14 13.66 -8.18
CA GLY A 61 -5.64 14.45 -7.06
C GLY A 61 -4.58 13.70 -6.26
N GLU A 62 -4.69 13.60 -4.94
CA GLU A 62 -3.61 13.07 -4.08
C GLU A 62 -3.30 11.58 -4.30
N ASP A 63 -4.26 10.79 -4.79
CA ASP A 63 -4.09 9.37 -5.09
C ASP A 63 -3.72 9.09 -6.57
N ASN A 64 -3.29 10.13 -7.32
CA ASN A 64 -2.89 10.02 -8.72
C ASN A 64 -1.46 9.48 -8.91
N ARG A 65 -1.05 9.27 -10.18
CA ARG A 65 0.32 8.93 -10.58
C ARG A 65 0.91 7.73 -9.83
N ASN A 66 0.09 6.69 -9.67
CA ASN A 66 0.47 5.41 -9.07
C ASN A 66 0.71 5.49 -7.55
N VAL A 67 -0.39 5.58 -6.78
CA VAL A 67 -0.38 5.63 -5.31
C VAL A 67 0.32 4.42 -4.67
N ALA A 68 0.33 3.25 -5.33
CA ALA A 68 1.11 2.08 -4.89
C ALA A 68 2.59 2.41 -4.76
N ARG A 69 3.16 3.01 -5.81
CA ARG A 69 4.58 3.38 -5.87
C ARG A 69 4.90 4.51 -4.89
N MET A 70 4.03 5.52 -4.78
CA MET A 70 4.22 6.62 -3.84
C MET A 70 4.19 6.13 -2.38
N SER A 71 3.24 5.26 -2.05
CA SER A 71 3.13 4.65 -0.72
C SER A 71 4.35 3.80 -0.38
N ALA A 72 4.86 3.01 -1.32
CA ALA A 72 6.06 2.18 -1.13
C ALA A 72 7.31 3.04 -0.83
N LEU A 73 7.50 4.14 -1.57
CA LEU A 73 8.59 5.08 -1.34
C LEU A 73 8.49 5.75 0.04
N LEU A 74 7.31 6.23 0.41
CA LEU A 74 7.07 6.82 1.72
C LEU A 74 7.20 5.81 2.87
N ALA A 75 6.98 4.53 2.59
CA ALA A 75 7.21 3.41 3.50
C ALA A 75 8.70 3.13 3.75
N GLY A 76 9.59 3.63 2.89
CA GLY A 76 11.02 3.33 2.95
C GLY A 76 11.40 2.01 2.29
N LEU A 77 10.55 1.47 1.40
CA LEU A 77 10.90 0.33 0.57
C LEU A 77 11.94 0.74 -0.50
N PRO A 78 12.67 -0.23 -1.09
CA PRO A 78 13.73 0.04 -2.06
C PRO A 78 13.29 0.93 -3.23
N LEU A 79 14.19 1.77 -3.72
CA LEU A 79 13.91 2.68 -4.84
C LEU A 79 13.64 1.88 -6.13
N GLU A 80 14.29 0.76 -6.31
CA GLU A 80 14.16 -0.13 -7.46
C GLU A 80 12.87 -0.96 -7.47
N LEU A 81 12.16 -1.06 -6.33
CA LEU A 81 10.93 -1.83 -6.20
C LEU A 81 9.80 -1.22 -7.06
N PRO A 82 9.28 -1.91 -8.09
CA PRO A 82 8.13 -1.42 -8.83
C PRO A 82 6.87 -1.38 -7.95
N GLY A 83 5.87 -0.66 -8.43
CA GLY A 83 4.54 -0.69 -7.87
C GLY A 83 3.51 -0.43 -8.94
N ALA A 84 2.31 -1.00 -8.79
CA ALA A 84 1.22 -0.84 -9.72
C ALA A 84 -0.09 -0.52 -8.98
N THR A 85 -0.78 0.52 -9.45
CA THR A 85 -2.13 0.84 -8.97
C THR A 85 -3.16 0.29 -9.93
N LEU A 86 -4.14 -0.45 -9.42
CA LEU A 86 -5.20 -1.05 -10.23
C LEU A 86 -6.58 -0.56 -9.82
N ASN A 87 -7.48 -0.51 -10.81
CA ASN A 87 -8.87 -0.09 -10.62
C ASN A 87 -9.82 -1.13 -11.20
N ARG A 88 -10.53 -1.80 -10.30
CA ARG A 88 -11.70 -2.63 -10.57
C ARG A 88 -12.88 -2.19 -9.70
N LEU A 89 -13.07 -0.88 -9.57
CA LEU A 89 -14.06 -0.26 -8.68
C LEU A 89 -13.93 -0.82 -7.25
N CYS A 90 -15.04 -1.24 -6.63
CA CYS A 90 -15.07 -1.81 -5.29
C CYS A 90 -14.20 -3.08 -5.14
N GLY A 91 -13.89 -3.78 -6.24
CA GLY A 91 -13.09 -5.01 -6.24
C GLY A 91 -11.59 -4.78 -6.35
N SER A 92 -11.09 -3.54 -6.26
CA SER A 92 -9.67 -3.24 -6.50
C SER A 92 -8.72 -3.79 -5.43
N GLY A 93 -9.20 -4.00 -4.20
CA GLY A 93 -8.38 -4.49 -3.08
C GLY A 93 -8.53 -5.99 -2.80
N MET A 94 -9.25 -6.72 -3.66
CA MET A 94 -9.43 -8.18 -3.60
C MET A 94 -8.32 -8.88 -4.37
#